data_AF-A0A2C8F9H7-F1
#
_entry.id   AF-A0A2C8F9H7-F1
#
_cell.length_a   1.000
_cell.length_b   1.000
_cell.length_c   1.000
_cell.angle_alpha   90.00
_cell.angle_beta   90.00
_cell.angle_gamma   90.00
#
_symmetry.space_group_name_H-M   'P 1'
#
loop_
_entity.id
_entity.type
_entity.pdbx_description
1 polymer ?
#
loop_
_entity_poly.entity_id
_entity_poly.type
_entity_poly.pdbx_seq_one_letter_code
_entity_poly.pdbx_strand_id
1 'polypeptide(L)'
;MMLTLFRLLSMAALVILISGTSSFALVMEPEEYDRSATGISEGTAPGYERAWHNTDNWQRLGDVWLTNDGVDWSLDGGKTFGHEAIHIGRSVTFRFDFQRTNDGLHNYDQLKSWIDWNGDKDWDDAGEQLIAYRWDKEEDHVYGNFNPVYTLQNYFFAEMLVPEDAHIGETWLRARVHCNHVSFEDTTAYGFLNQGEVEDYSVIIATPEPSTFILLGLGIIGLAGFARSRRRG
;
A
#
# COMPACT_ATOMS: atom_id res chain seq x y z
N MET A 1 -26.29 -34.88 5.96
CA MET A 1 -24.84 -35.16 6.08
C MET A 1 -24.31 -35.33 4.66
N MET A 2 -23.87 -34.24 4.03
CA MET A 2 -23.33 -34.26 2.66
C MET A 2 -22.18 -33.25 2.59
N LEU A 3 -21.10 -33.71 1.97
CA LEU A 3 -19.72 -33.29 2.18
C LEU A 3 -19.44 -31.86 1.71
N THR A 4 -18.74 -31.10 2.57
CA THR A 4 -17.86 -29.99 2.20
C THR A 4 -16.70 -30.52 1.34
N LEU A 5 -16.70 -30.23 0.04
CA LEU A 5 -15.55 -30.44 -0.82
C LEU A 5 -14.72 -29.15 -0.88
N PHE A 6 -13.58 -29.15 -0.19
CA PHE A 6 -12.48 -28.22 -0.41
C PHE A 6 -12.08 -28.27 -1.90
N ARG A 7 -12.27 -27.17 -2.63
CA ARG A 7 -11.63 -26.95 -3.91
C ARG A 7 -10.29 -26.28 -3.66
N LEU A 8 -9.21 -27.08 -3.61
CA LEU A 8 -7.90 -26.60 -4.03
C LEU A 8 -7.98 -26.42 -5.55
N LEU A 9 -7.96 -25.18 -6.04
CA LEU A 9 -7.75 -24.92 -7.47
C LEU A 9 -6.42 -24.17 -7.66
N SER A 10 -5.62 -24.82 -8.51
CA SER A 10 -4.33 -24.46 -9.07
C SER A 10 -4.17 -22.97 -9.41
N MET A 11 -3.18 -22.31 -8.80
CA MET A 11 -2.69 -20.99 -9.23
C MET A 11 -1.96 -21.12 -10.58
N ALA A 12 -2.46 -20.48 -11.62
CA ALA A 12 -1.70 -20.22 -12.84
C ALA A 12 -1.49 -18.71 -12.95
N ALA A 13 -0.27 -18.24 -12.67
CA ALA A 13 0.09 -16.83 -12.82
C ALA A 13 0.35 -16.52 -14.30
N LEU A 14 -0.42 -15.61 -14.89
CA LEU A 14 -0.14 -15.04 -16.21
C LEU A 14 0.76 -13.81 -16.04
N VAL A 15 2.01 -13.91 -16.51
CA VAL A 15 2.98 -12.80 -16.47
C VAL A 15 2.80 -11.93 -17.70
N ILE A 16 2.32 -10.70 -17.53
CA ILE A 16 2.29 -9.67 -18.59
C ILE A 16 3.40 -8.65 -18.30
N LEU A 17 4.44 -8.65 -19.13
CA LEU A 17 5.50 -7.65 -19.11
C LEU A 17 5.05 -6.41 -19.89
N ILE A 18 4.70 -5.33 -19.18
CA ILE A 18 4.48 -4.02 -19.80
C ILE A 18 5.77 -3.20 -19.65
N SER A 19 6.32 -2.76 -20.78
CA SER A 19 7.61 -2.07 -20.84
C SER A 19 7.49 -0.60 -20.41
N GLY A 20 8.30 -0.20 -19.45
CA GLY A 20 8.60 1.21 -19.15
C GLY A 20 8.26 1.58 -17.71
N THR A 21 9.28 1.59 -16.84
CA THR A 21 9.21 1.65 -15.37
C THR A 21 8.64 0.36 -14.76
N SER A 22 9.46 -0.35 -14.00
CA SER A 22 9.21 -1.72 -13.54
C SER A 22 8.15 -1.75 -12.43
N SER A 23 6.88 -1.62 -12.82
CA SER A 23 5.72 -2.04 -12.04
C SER A 23 5.26 -3.40 -12.56
N PHE A 24 5.23 -4.41 -11.68
CA PHE A 24 4.78 -5.77 -11.99
C PHE A 24 3.37 -5.97 -11.42
N ALA A 25 2.41 -6.32 -12.27
CA ALA A 25 1.06 -6.68 -11.85
C ALA A 25 0.86 -8.19 -12.02
N LEU A 26 0.53 -8.88 -10.93
CA LEU A 26 0.08 -10.28 -10.96
C LEU A 26 -1.44 -10.25 -11.16
N VAL A 27 -1.93 -10.82 -12.27
CA VAL A 27 -3.37 -10.86 -12.57
C VAL A 27 -3.94 -12.18 -12.05
N MET A 28 -4.87 -12.11 -11.11
CA MET A 28 -5.65 -13.25 -10.61
C MET A 28 -6.84 -13.56 -11.54
N GLU A 29 -7.34 -14.80 -11.51
CA GLU A 29 -8.56 -15.19 -12.24
C GLU A 29 -9.76 -14.36 -11.77
N PRO A 30 -10.67 -13.95 -12.66
CA PRO A 30 -11.77 -13.04 -12.32
C PRO A 30 -12.79 -13.69 -11.39
N GLU A 31 -12.98 -13.13 -10.19
CA GLU A 31 -14.05 -13.47 -9.25
C GLU A 31 -15.30 -12.62 -9.53
N GLU A 32 -16.50 -13.14 -9.29
CA GLU A 32 -17.73 -12.35 -9.44
C GLU A 32 -17.73 -11.18 -8.46
N TYR A 33 -18.05 -9.99 -8.96
CA TYR A 33 -17.95 -8.76 -8.17
C TYR A 33 -18.97 -8.72 -7.04
N ASP A 34 -18.47 -8.66 -5.81
CA ASP A 34 -19.28 -8.48 -4.61
C ASP A 34 -19.68 -7.02 -4.40
N ARG A 35 -20.97 -6.72 -4.53
CA ARG A 35 -21.58 -5.38 -4.28
C ARG A 35 -22.11 -5.23 -2.85
N SER A 36 -21.62 -6.02 -1.90
CA SER A 36 -22.13 -6.05 -0.53
C SER A 36 -21.97 -4.73 0.20
N ALA A 37 -20.95 -3.94 -0.15
CA ALA A 37 -20.72 -2.64 0.44
C ALA A 37 -21.30 -1.52 -0.43
N THR A 38 -21.94 -0.58 0.25
CA THR A 38 -22.63 0.59 -0.34
C THR A 38 -22.42 1.81 0.55
N GLY A 39 -21.37 1.77 1.39
CA GLY A 39 -21.15 2.70 2.47
C GLY A 39 -20.37 3.93 2.06
N ILE A 40 -20.31 4.89 2.99
CA ILE A 40 -19.35 5.99 2.90
C ILE A 40 -18.02 5.47 3.42
N SER A 41 -16.99 5.52 2.58
CA SER A 41 -15.60 5.35 3.01
C SER A 41 -15.06 6.71 3.44
N GLU A 42 -14.46 6.81 4.62
CA GLU A 42 -13.92 8.06 5.19
C GLU A 42 -12.54 7.79 5.81
N GLY A 43 -11.59 8.68 5.55
CA GLY A 43 -10.27 8.63 6.16
C GLY A 43 -10.34 8.81 7.69
N THR A 44 -9.60 7.98 8.41
CA THR A 44 -9.61 7.87 9.87
C THR A 44 -8.39 8.46 10.58
N ALA A 45 -7.42 9.05 9.84
CA ALA A 45 -6.21 9.64 10.38
C ALA A 45 -6.51 10.82 11.36
N PRO A 46 -6.18 10.69 12.66
CA PRO A 46 -6.55 11.68 13.67
C PRO A 46 -5.82 13.01 13.49
N GLY A 47 -6.59 14.08 13.31
CA GLY A 47 -6.05 15.44 13.20
C GLY A 47 -5.60 15.83 11.79
N TYR A 48 -5.79 14.95 10.80
CA TYR A 48 -5.61 15.24 9.39
C TYR A 48 -6.94 15.73 8.80
N GLU A 49 -6.87 16.50 7.71
CA GLU A 49 -8.08 16.82 6.95
C GLU A 49 -8.70 15.55 6.36
N ARG A 50 -10.03 15.54 6.30
CA ARG A 50 -10.80 14.34 5.94
C ARG A 50 -10.86 14.15 4.43
N ALA A 51 -10.83 12.90 4.01
CA ALA A 51 -11.20 12.48 2.66
C ALA A 51 -12.33 11.46 2.75
N TRP A 52 -13.27 11.48 1.81
CA TRP A 52 -14.38 10.52 1.83
C TRP A 52 -14.97 10.27 0.44
N HIS A 53 -15.68 9.15 0.33
CA HIS A 53 -16.45 8.74 -0.84
C HIS A 53 -17.92 8.49 -0.51
N ASN A 54 -18.84 8.81 -1.42
CA ASN A 54 -20.27 8.51 -1.21
C ASN A 54 -20.60 7.02 -1.42
N THR A 55 -19.73 6.30 -2.13
CA THR A 55 -19.85 4.87 -2.35
C THR A 55 -18.48 4.30 -2.68
N ASP A 56 -18.29 3.06 -2.28
CA ASP A 56 -17.18 2.15 -2.56
C ASP A 56 -17.38 1.34 -3.87
N ASN A 57 -18.41 1.63 -4.66
CA ASN A 57 -18.67 0.86 -5.87
C ASN A 57 -17.47 0.83 -6.83
N TRP A 58 -17.29 -0.34 -7.43
CA TRP A 58 -16.33 -0.72 -8.47
C TRP A 58 -14.87 -0.74 -8.09
N GLN A 59 -14.46 -0.12 -6.97
CA GLN A 59 -13.05 0.03 -6.61
C GLN A 59 -12.85 -0.03 -5.11
N ARG A 60 -11.85 -0.78 -4.69
CA ARG A 60 -11.44 -0.86 -3.29
C ARG A 60 -9.95 -1.08 -3.14
N LEU A 61 -9.51 -0.81 -1.93
CA LEU A 61 -8.24 -1.27 -1.42
C LEU A 61 -8.50 -2.56 -0.63
N GLY A 62 -7.65 -3.57 -0.84
CA GLY A 62 -7.73 -4.85 -0.12
C GLY A 62 -8.96 -5.71 -0.43
N ASP A 63 -9.26 -6.63 0.48
CA ASP A 63 -10.23 -7.71 0.29
C ASP A 63 -11.53 -7.49 1.08
N VAL A 64 -11.53 -6.58 2.04
CA VAL A 64 -12.66 -6.32 2.94
C VAL A 64 -13.08 -4.86 2.85
N TRP A 65 -14.29 -4.64 2.35
CA TRP A 65 -14.86 -3.31 2.22
C TRP A 65 -14.84 -2.51 3.53
N LEU A 66 -14.52 -1.21 3.45
CA LEU A 66 -14.57 -0.25 4.56
C LEU A 66 -13.64 -0.63 5.72
N THR A 67 -12.65 -1.46 5.46
CA THR A 67 -11.58 -1.84 6.39
C THR A 67 -10.28 -1.36 5.80
N ASN A 68 -9.32 -0.96 6.64
CA ASN A 68 -8.00 -0.59 6.16
C ASN A 68 -7.16 -1.86 6.00
N ASP A 69 -7.29 -2.57 4.88
CA ASP A 69 -6.57 -3.81 4.56
C ASP A 69 -5.85 -3.81 3.21
N GLY A 70 -5.92 -2.75 2.41
CA GLY A 70 -5.26 -2.68 1.11
C GLY A 70 -3.84 -2.12 1.08
N VAL A 71 -3.27 -1.63 2.18
CA VAL A 71 -1.87 -1.18 2.25
C VAL A 71 -1.08 -1.90 3.33
N ASP A 72 0.09 -2.41 2.93
CA ASP A 72 1.13 -2.92 3.81
C ASP A 72 2.52 -2.60 3.24
N TRP A 73 3.58 -2.87 4.01
CA TRP A 73 4.93 -2.57 3.57
C TRP A 73 5.94 -3.63 3.97
N SER A 74 7.03 -3.66 3.22
CA SER A 74 8.15 -4.57 3.40
C SER A 74 9.43 -3.83 3.73
N LEU A 75 10.19 -4.39 4.67
CA LEU A 75 11.52 -3.93 5.08
C LEU A 75 12.66 -4.83 4.60
N ASP A 76 12.33 -5.89 3.85
CA ASP A 76 13.27 -6.94 3.44
C ASP A 76 13.30 -7.20 1.93
N GLY A 77 12.89 -6.18 1.16
CA GLY A 77 12.88 -6.20 -0.30
C GLY A 77 11.71 -6.98 -0.88
N GLY A 78 10.55 -6.92 -0.22
CA GLY A 78 9.29 -7.52 -0.68
C GLY A 78 9.15 -9.01 -0.38
N LYS A 79 9.87 -9.58 0.60
CA LYS A 79 9.70 -10.99 0.96
C LYS A 79 8.63 -11.17 2.03
N THR A 80 8.57 -10.26 2.99
CA THR A 80 7.50 -10.18 3.98
C THR A 80 6.84 -8.81 3.94
N PHE A 81 5.53 -8.79 4.15
CA PHE A 81 4.72 -7.58 4.20
C PHE A 81 3.96 -7.55 5.53
N GLY A 82 3.89 -6.37 6.11
CA GLY A 82 3.21 -6.11 7.37
C GLY A 82 3.18 -4.62 7.67
N HIS A 83 3.15 -4.29 8.96
CA HIS A 83 3.06 -2.92 9.45
C HIS A 83 4.17 -2.60 10.46
N GLU A 84 5.36 -3.20 10.31
CA GLU A 84 6.48 -2.96 11.23
C GLU A 84 6.99 -1.51 11.17
N ALA A 85 7.66 -1.05 12.23
CA ALA A 85 8.26 0.27 12.22
C ALA A 85 9.29 0.42 11.09
N ILE A 86 9.17 1.49 10.32
CA ILE A 86 10.10 1.85 9.26
C ILE A 86 11.23 2.70 9.84
N HIS A 87 12.38 2.73 9.16
CA HIS A 87 13.58 3.34 9.74
C HIS A 87 14.19 4.40 8.82
N ILE A 88 14.55 5.56 9.38
CA ILE A 88 15.19 6.65 8.61
C ILE A 88 16.44 6.16 7.86
N GLY A 89 16.60 6.64 6.63
CA GLY A 89 17.72 6.26 5.75
C GLY A 89 17.72 4.79 5.31
N ARG A 90 16.60 4.06 5.48
CA ARG A 90 16.42 2.69 4.98
C ARG A 90 15.37 2.65 3.88
N SER A 91 15.52 1.69 2.98
CA SER A 91 14.48 1.42 1.98
C SER A 91 13.27 0.76 2.62
N VAL A 92 12.09 1.15 2.17
CA VAL A 92 10.80 0.51 2.44
C VAL A 92 10.08 0.30 1.12
N THR A 93 9.39 -0.84 0.98
CA THR A 93 8.55 -1.11 -0.18
C THR A 93 7.09 -1.17 0.26
N PHE A 94 6.32 -0.13 -0.06
CA PHE A 94 4.87 -0.13 0.13
C PHE A 94 4.22 -0.99 -0.96
N ARG A 95 3.21 -1.76 -0.57
CA ARG A 95 2.35 -2.52 -1.47
C ARG A 95 0.92 -2.05 -1.30
N PHE A 96 0.25 -1.86 -2.43
CA PHE A 96 -1.14 -1.47 -2.53
C PHE A 96 -1.91 -2.58 -3.25
N ASP A 97 -2.86 -3.17 -2.56
CA ASP A 97 -3.83 -4.12 -3.13
C ASP A 97 -4.99 -3.33 -3.72
N PHE A 98 -4.95 -3.06 -5.02
CA PHE A 98 -5.99 -2.29 -5.68
C PHE A 98 -6.90 -3.22 -6.48
N GLN A 99 -8.16 -3.28 -6.06
CA GLN A 99 -9.20 -3.99 -6.77
C GLN A 99 -10.08 -3.01 -7.53
N ARG A 100 -10.38 -3.37 -8.77
CA ARG A 100 -11.30 -2.67 -9.66
C ARG A 100 -12.27 -3.66 -10.29
N THR A 101 -13.23 -3.17 -11.06
CA THR A 101 -14.10 -4.04 -11.86
C THR A 101 -13.95 -3.83 -13.35
N ASN A 102 -14.38 -4.81 -14.13
CA ASN A 102 -14.61 -4.61 -15.57
C ASN A 102 -15.85 -3.75 -15.87
N ASP A 103 -16.68 -3.44 -14.88
CA ASP A 103 -17.85 -2.55 -14.97
C ASP A 103 -17.48 -1.08 -14.68
N GLY A 104 -18.38 -0.17 -15.07
CA GLY A 104 -18.24 1.27 -14.84
C GLY A 104 -18.31 2.12 -16.11
N LEU A 105 -18.63 3.40 -15.93
CA LEU A 105 -18.83 4.38 -17.02
C LEU A 105 -17.72 5.45 -17.10
N HIS A 106 -16.76 5.40 -16.18
CA HIS A 106 -15.64 6.33 -16.10
C HIS A 106 -14.42 5.80 -16.84
N ASN A 107 -13.59 6.72 -17.32
CA ASN A 107 -12.47 6.38 -18.19
C ASN A 107 -11.25 5.87 -17.45
N TYR A 108 -11.09 6.28 -16.20
CA TYR A 108 -9.92 5.98 -15.41
C TYR A 108 -10.31 5.32 -14.10
N ASP A 109 -9.63 4.23 -13.75
CA ASP A 109 -9.52 3.75 -12.37
C ASP A 109 -8.16 4.21 -11.83
N GLN A 110 -8.11 4.76 -10.62
CA GLN A 110 -6.94 5.49 -10.16
C GLN A 110 -6.62 5.15 -8.72
N LEU A 111 -5.32 5.06 -8.43
CA LEU A 111 -4.74 4.87 -7.10
C LEU A 111 -3.77 6.01 -6.84
N LYS A 112 -3.95 6.72 -5.72
CA LYS A 112 -2.94 7.64 -5.18
C LYS A 112 -2.71 7.37 -3.71
N SER A 113 -1.47 7.55 -3.27
CA SER A 113 -1.15 7.48 -1.85
C SER A 113 -0.09 8.48 -1.47
N TRP A 114 -0.15 8.90 -0.21
CA TRP A 114 0.75 9.86 0.41
C TRP A 114 1.13 9.38 1.81
N ILE A 115 2.29 9.79 2.29
CA ILE A 115 2.72 9.61 3.67
C ILE A 115 3.27 10.94 4.19
N ASP A 116 2.83 11.32 5.37
CA ASP A 116 3.27 12.53 6.06
C ASP A 116 4.65 12.27 6.66
N TRP A 117 5.72 12.65 5.93
CA TRP A 117 7.08 12.34 6.39
C TRP A 117 7.51 13.26 7.53
N ASN A 118 7.02 14.50 7.53
CA ASN A 118 7.49 15.56 8.42
C ASN A 118 6.67 15.67 9.72
N GLY A 119 5.55 14.95 9.82
CA GLY A 119 4.64 14.85 10.96
C GLY A 119 3.77 16.09 11.20
N ASP A 120 3.57 16.95 10.21
CA ASP A 120 2.85 18.22 10.35
C ASP A 120 1.33 18.12 10.15
N LYS A 121 0.85 16.91 9.84
CA LYS A 121 -0.55 16.52 9.67
C LYS A 121 -1.20 16.96 8.37
N ASP A 122 -0.38 17.14 7.34
CA ASP A 122 -0.83 17.25 5.97
C ASP A 122 -0.04 16.30 5.05
N TRP A 123 -0.31 16.39 3.74
CA TRP A 123 0.26 15.57 2.67
C TRP A 123 0.59 16.46 1.45
N ASP A 124 0.74 17.77 1.68
CA ASP A 124 0.90 18.76 0.62
C ASP A 124 2.38 19.00 0.29
N ASP A 125 3.30 18.35 1.01
CA ASP A 125 4.73 18.54 0.86
C ASP A 125 5.36 17.73 -0.29
N ALA A 126 6.48 18.25 -0.77
CA ALA A 126 7.26 17.60 -1.80
C ALA A 126 7.90 16.31 -1.27
N GLY A 127 7.60 15.18 -1.93
CA GLY A 127 8.17 13.86 -1.57
C GLY A 127 7.23 12.97 -0.76
N GLU A 128 6.05 13.47 -0.41
CA GLU A 128 5.06 12.72 0.37
C GLU A 128 4.19 11.79 -0.48
N GLN A 129 4.01 12.11 -1.78
CA GLN A 129 3.31 11.22 -2.70
C GLN A 129 4.11 9.94 -2.95
N LEU A 130 3.57 8.80 -2.53
CA LEU A 130 4.15 7.47 -2.71
C LEU A 130 3.88 6.91 -4.11
N ILE A 131 2.65 7.06 -4.58
CA ILE A 131 2.22 6.52 -5.87
C ILE A 131 1.11 7.39 -6.47
N ALA A 132 1.12 7.48 -7.80
CA ALA A 132 0.00 7.95 -8.60
C ALA A 132 -0.12 7.06 -9.83
N TYR A 133 -1.04 6.10 -9.77
CA TYR A 133 -1.29 5.13 -10.83
C TYR A 133 -2.70 5.30 -11.40
N ARG A 134 -2.83 5.08 -12.71
CA ARG A 134 -4.11 5.07 -13.39
C ARG A 134 -4.18 3.91 -14.37
N TRP A 135 -5.36 3.33 -14.49
CA TRP A 135 -5.75 2.44 -15.56
C TRP A 135 -6.62 3.22 -16.54
N ASP A 136 -6.25 3.27 -17.83
CA ASP A 136 -7.05 3.91 -18.87
C ASP A 136 -7.95 2.87 -19.57
N LYS A 137 -9.27 3.01 -19.42
CA LYS A 137 -10.25 2.12 -20.06
C LYS A 137 -10.52 2.49 -21.52
N GLU A 138 -10.14 3.68 -22.01
CA GLU A 138 -10.25 4.09 -23.42
C GLU A 138 -9.25 3.38 -24.31
N GLU A 139 -7.99 3.30 -23.89
CA GLU A 139 -6.96 2.60 -24.65
C GLU A 139 -7.29 1.10 -24.76
N ASP A 140 -7.83 0.53 -23.67
CA ASP A 140 -8.19 -0.89 -23.58
C ASP A 140 -9.60 -1.23 -24.11
N HIS A 141 -10.41 -0.24 -24.52
CA HIS A 141 -11.79 -0.40 -25.03
C HIS A 141 -12.77 -1.14 -24.10
N VAL A 142 -12.63 -0.98 -22.78
CA VAL A 142 -13.52 -1.64 -21.80
C VAL A 142 -14.49 -0.60 -21.20
N TYR A 143 -15.47 -0.19 -22.00
CA TYR A 143 -16.64 0.55 -21.51
C TYR A 143 -17.88 -0.29 -21.58
N GLY A 144 -18.61 -0.40 -20.47
CA GLY A 144 -19.90 -1.01 -20.52
C GLY A 144 -20.49 -1.34 -19.16
N ASN A 145 -21.79 -1.60 -19.20
CA ASN A 145 -22.49 -2.30 -18.15
C ASN A 145 -22.30 -3.80 -18.39
N PHE A 146 -21.21 -4.36 -17.87
CA PHE A 146 -20.89 -5.77 -18.08
C PHE A 146 -21.81 -6.67 -17.25
N ASN A 147 -22.12 -7.85 -17.77
CA ASN A 147 -22.83 -8.89 -17.03
C ASN A 147 -22.34 -10.28 -17.50
N PRO A 148 -21.70 -11.07 -16.63
CA PRO A 148 -21.38 -10.79 -15.23
C PRO A 148 -20.30 -9.70 -15.05
N VAL A 149 -20.29 -9.09 -13.87
CA VAL A 149 -19.22 -8.17 -13.45
C VAL A 149 -18.19 -8.95 -12.65
N TYR A 150 -16.92 -8.69 -12.94
CA TYR A 150 -15.79 -9.35 -12.32
C TYR A 150 -14.89 -8.36 -11.58
N THR A 151 -14.34 -8.81 -10.47
CA THR A 151 -13.24 -8.15 -9.75
C THR A 151 -11.92 -8.43 -10.47
N LEU A 152 -11.13 -7.38 -10.64
CA LEU A 152 -9.79 -7.38 -11.19
C LEU A 152 -8.86 -6.84 -10.11
N GLN A 153 -8.02 -7.71 -9.56
CA GLN A 153 -7.10 -7.39 -8.46
C GLN A 153 -5.67 -7.23 -8.99
N ASN A 154 -5.00 -6.15 -8.57
CA ASN A 154 -3.62 -5.89 -8.92
C ASN A 154 -2.85 -5.33 -7.71
N TYR A 155 -1.64 -5.86 -7.50
CA TYR A 155 -0.69 -5.29 -6.55
C TYR A 155 0.17 -4.23 -7.21
N PHE A 156 0.26 -3.07 -6.58
CA PHE A 156 1.17 -1.99 -6.95
C PHE A 156 2.22 -1.79 -5.86
N PHE A 157 3.42 -1.38 -6.26
CA PHE A 157 4.54 -1.24 -5.34
C PHE A 157 5.19 0.14 -5.48
N ALA A 158 5.51 0.75 -4.34
CA ALA A 158 6.32 1.97 -4.26
C ALA A 158 7.52 1.72 -3.36
N GLU A 159 8.72 1.70 -3.95
CA GLU A 159 9.97 1.62 -3.19
C GLU A 159 10.45 3.04 -2.86
N MET A 160 10.63 3.31 -1.57
CA MET A 160 11.04 4.61 -1.05
C MET A 160 12.27 4.46 -0.16
N LEU A 161 13.14 5.47 -0.19
CA LEU A 161 14.12 5.69 0.87
C LEU A 161 13.47 6.60 1.91
N VAL A 162 13.33 6.12 3.15
CA VAL A 162 12.78 6.94 4.24
C VAL A 162 13.68 8.17 4.43
N PRO A 163 13.15 9.41 4.35
CA PRO A 163 13.95 10.63 4.49
C PRO A 163 14.74 10.67 5.80
N GLU A 164 15.95 11.23 5.77
CA GLU A 164 16.81 11.31 6.96
C GLU A 164 16.28 12.30 8.01
N ASP A 165 15.46 13.25 7.57
CA ASP A 165 14.79 14.29 8.36
C ASP A 165 13.33 13.97 8.68
N ALA A 166 12.86 12.75 8.37
CA ALA A 166 11.51 12.32 8.71
C ALA A 166 11.25 12.39 10.22
N HIS A 167 10.03 12.75 10.60
CA HIS A 167 9.58 12.81 11.98
C HIS A 167 9.67 11.43 12.63
N ILE A 168 10.41 11.33 13.74
CA ILE A 168 10.52 10.10 14.51
C ILE A 168 9.28 9.97 15.40
N GLY A 169 8.54 8.88 15.23
CA GLY A 169 7.32 8.60 15.97
C GLY A 169 6.20 8.12 15.05
N GLU A 170 4.97 8.27 15.52
CA GLU A 170 3.78 8.01 14.71
C GLU A 170 3.57 9.14 13.69
N THR A 171 3.28 8.74 12.45
CA THR A 171 2.74 9.57 11.38
C THR A 171 1.69 8.77 10.60
N TRP A 172 1.10 9.35 9.56
CA TRP A 172 0.02 8.72 8.80
C TRP A 172 0.28 8.66 7.29
N LEU A 173 -0.10 7.51 6.74
CA LEU A 173 -0.20 7.26 5.31
C LEU A 173 -1.67 7.24 4.93
N ARG A 174 -2.01 7.87 3.79
CA ARG A 174 -3.34 7.77 3.18
C ARG A 174 -3.24 7.14 1.81
N ALA A 175 -4.12 6.19 1.52
CA ALA A 175 -4.33 5.66 0.18
C ALA A 175 -5.76 5.94 -0.27
N ARG A 176 -5.93 6.32 -1.54
CA ARG A 176 -7.21 6.59 -2.17
C ARG A 176 -7.30 5.89 -3.50
N VAL A 177 -8.42 5.21 -3.71
CA VAL A 177 -8.82 4.71 -5.02
C VAL A 177 -10.12 5.37 -5.44
N HIS A 178 -10.25 5.69 -6.72
CA HIS A 178 -11.48 6.25 -7.29
C HIS A 178 -11.50 6.09 -8.81
N CYS A 179 -12.67 6.32 -9.42
CA CYS A 179 -12.81 6.47 -10.87
C CYS A 179 -13.20 7.88 -11.26
N ASN A 180 -12.75 8.30 -12.45
CA ASN A 180 -13.17 9.56 -13.04
C ASN A 180 -13.08 9.52 -14.58
N HIS A 181 -13.74 10.45 -15.28
CA HIS A 181 -13.61 10.64 -16.72
C HIS A 181 -12.27 11.27 -17.13
N VAL A 182 -11.62 11.99 -16.21
CA VAL A 182 -10.33 12.64 -16.43
C VAL A 182 -9.31 12.10 -15.44
N SER A 183 -8.09 11.83 -15.93
CA SER A 183 -7.01 11.34 -15.10
C SER A 183 -6.60 12.37 -14.05
N PHE A 184 -6.59 11.94 -12.79
CA PHE A 184 -6.15 12.67 -11.60
C PHE A 184 -6.77 14.05 -11.40
N GLU A 185 -7.88 14.34 -12.09
CA GLU A 185 -8.68 15.54 -11.84
C GLU A 185 -9.27 15.44 -10.43
N ASP A 186 -8.99 16.45 -9.61
CA ASP A 186 -9.45 16.58 -8.22
C ASP A 186 -9.03 15.46 -7.25
N THR A 187 -8.04 14.64 -7.61
CA THR A 187 -7.50 13.60 -6.72
C THR A 187 -6.40 14.14 -5.81
N THR A 188 -6.84 14.81 -4.73
CA THR A 188 -5.97 15.25 -3.63
C THR A 188 -6.00 14.25 -2.48
N ALA A 189 -5.18 14.47 -1.44
CA ALA A 189 -5.25 13.67 -0.22
C ALA A 189 -6.54 13.94 0.60
N TYR A 190 -7.35 14.93 0.21
CA TYR A 190 -8.46 15.45 1.01
C TYR A 190 -9.77 15.52 0.23
N GLY A 191 -10.84 15.82 0.97
CA GLY A 191 -12.12 16.18 0.40
C GLY A 191 -12.87 15.02 -0.22
N PHE A 192 -13.96 15.41 -0.86
CA PHE A 192 -14.97 14.52 -1.38
C PHE A 192 -14.61 14.00 -2.77
N LEU A 193 -14.83 12.70 -2.99
CA LEU A 193 -14.91 12.10 -4.32
C LEU A 193 -16.17 11.23 -4.40
N ASN A 194 -16.74 11.05 -5.59
CA ASN A 194 -18.04 10.37 -5.69
C ASN A 194 -17.96 8.88 -5.34
N GLN A 195 -16.88 8.21 -5.75
CA GLN A 195 -16.76 6.76 -5.71
C GLN A 195 -15.35 6.31 -5.34
N GLY A 196 -15.24 5.14 -4.72
CA GLY A 196 -14.00 4.48 -4.35
C GLY A 196 -13.80 4.41 -2.83
N GLU A 197 -12.55 4.30 -2.40
CA GLU A 197 -12.20 4.03 -1.00
C GLU A 197 -11.03 4.90 -0.55
N VAL A 198 -11.07 5.32 0.71
CA VAL A 198 -9.97 5.93 1.45
C VAL A 198 -9.59 4.98 2.57
N GLU A 199 -8.31 4.70 2.69
CA GLU A 199 -7.73 4.01 3.85
C GLU A 199 -6.60 4.85 4.44
N ASP A 200 -6.53 4.86 5.77
CA ASP A 200 -5.52 5.59 6.54
C ASP A 200 -4.75 4.64 7.45
N TYR A 201 -3.42 4.70 7.43
CA TYR A 201 -2.54 3.81 8.18
C TYR A 201 -1.62 4.60 9.10
N SER A 202 -1.62 4.23 10.38
CA SER A 202 -0.59 4.68 11.31
C SER A 202 0.73 4.01 10.96
N VAL A 203 1.77 4.82 10.79
CA VAL A 203 3.13 4.40 10.46
C VAL A 203 4.06 4.85 11.57
N ILE A 204 4.86 3.93 12.12
CA ILE A 204 5.88 4.25 13.11
C ILE A 204 7.23 4.42 12.39
N ILE A 205 7.80 5.62 12.46
CA ILE A 205 9.15 5.93 11.98
C ILE A 205 10.11 5.91 13.17
N ALA A 206 11.19 5.15 13.05
CA ALA A 206 12.20 4.99 14.08
C ALA A 206 13.62 5.24 13.57
N THR A 207 14.56 5.44 14.49
CA THR A 207 15.98 5.37 14.16
C THR A 207 16.40 3.91 14.05
N PRO A 208 17.24 3.51 13.07
CA PRO A 208 17.85 2.19 13.07
C PRO A 208 18.55 1.94 14.41
N GLU A 209 18.43 0.73 14.97
CA GLU A 209 19.13 0.43 16.23
C GLU A 209 20.62 0.75 16.10
N PRO A 210 21.22 1.49 17.05
CA PRO A 210 22.62 1.85 16.98
C PRO A 210 23.49 0.58 16.91
N SER A 211 24.27 0.43 15.83
CA SER A 211 25.26 -0.65 15.68
C SER A 211 26.30 -0.67 16.81
N THR A 212 26.31 0.37 17.65
CA THR A 212 27.08 0.51 18.87
C THR A 212 26.89 -0.66 19.85
N PHE A 213 25.73 -1.31 19.92
CA PHE A 213 25.56 -2.50 20.79
C PHE A 213 26.35 -3.72 20.29
N ILE A 214 26.46 -3.91 18.98
CA ILE A 214 27.28 -4.98 18.39
C ILE A 214 28.77 -4.67 18.61
N LEU A 215 29.19 -3.42 18.42
CA LEU A 215 30.57 -2.99 18.68
C LEU A 215 30.94 -3.06 20.17
N LEU A 216 30.01 -2.71 21.08
CA LEU A 216 30.19 -2.87 22.52
C LEU A 216 30.32 -4.34 22.91
N GLY A 217 29.45 -5.20 22.36
CA GLY A 217 29.50 -6.65 22.58
C GLY A 217 30.81 -7.28 22.10
N LEU A 218 31.26 -6.94 20.89
CA LEU A 218 32.54 -7.39 20.35
C LEU A 218 33.73 -6.84 21.16
N GLY A 219 33.66 -5.58 21.61
CA GLY A 219 34.68 -4.97 22.45
C GLY A 219 34.84 -5.67 23.80
N ILE A 220 33.73 -6.07 24.45
CA ILE A 220 33.75 -6.78 25.73
C ILE A 220 34.29 -8.21 25.56
N ILE A 221 33.91 -8.92 24.50
CA ILE A 221 34.44 -10.27 24.19
C ILE A 221 35.95 -10.20 23.88
N GLY A 222 36.39 -9.20 23.13
CA GLY A 222 37.80 -8.95 22.84
C GLY A 222 38.63 -8.72 24.10
N LEU A 223 38.14 -7.89 25.03
CA LEU A 223 38.80 -7.66 26.32
C LEU A 223 38.86 -8.92 27.20
N ALA A 224 37.76 -9.69 27.26
CA ALA A 224 37.71 -10.92 28.05
C ALA A 224 38.64 -12.01 27.49
N GLY A 225 38.78 -12.11 26.17
CA GLY A 225 39.74 -12.99 25.50
C GLY A 225 41.20 -12.63 25.81
N PHE A 226 41.53 -11.34 25.78
CA PHE A 226 42.88 -10.84 26.07
C PHE A 226 43.26 -11.00 27.56
N ALA A 227 42.32 -10.79 28.48
CA ALA A 227 42.54 -11.02 29.91
C ALA A 227 42.79 -12.50 30.24
N ARG A 228 42.21 -13.43 29.45
CA ARG A 228 42.34 -14.88 29.67
C ARG A 228 43.63 -15.46 29.10
N SER A 229 44.17 -14.90 28.02
CA SER A 229 45.47 -15.33 27.46
C SER A 229 46.65 -14.91 28.36
N ARG A 230 46.55 -13.76 29.04
CA ARG A 230 47.60 -13.22 29.93
C ARG A 230 47.77 -13.98 31.25
N ARG A 231 46.81 -14.82 31.65
CA ARG A 231 46.90 -15.68 32.86
C ARG A 231 47.50 -17.06 32.59
N ARG A 232 47.88 -17.37 31.35
CA ARG A 232 48.40 -18.68 30.93
C ARG A 232 49.86 -18.66 30.44
N GLY A 233 50.57 -17.56 30.60
CA GLY A 233 52.02 -17.45 30.43
C GLY A 233 52.67 -17.18 31.77
#